data_AF-A0AB35X3T8-F1
#
_entry.id   AF-A0AB35X3T8-F1
#
_cell.length_a   1.000
_cell.length_b   1.000
_cell.length_c   1.000
_cell.angle_alpha   90.00
_cell.angle_beta   90.00
_cell.angle_gamma   90.00
#
_symmetry.space_group_name_H-M   'P 1'
#
loop_
_entity.id
_entity.type
_entity.pdbx_description
1 polymer ?
#
loop_
_entity_poly.entity_id
_entity_poly.type
_entity_poly.pdbx_seq_one_letter_code
_entity_poly.pdbx_strand_id
1 'polypeptide(L)'
;MHITLSQGLSAYLQQLEQRTHTWFIAQDINATEEIFIRYYYEARRGSLKPLYAQLMQHASEHQLAVQPAITDCLTRVVSGIVPASGRAIRLILGMLTYWLSQYHCGQHRELPETREARDIIAGILHNQVISVG
;
A
#
# COMPACT_ATOMS: atom_id res chain seq x y z
N MET A 1 -6.94 -11.46 18.31
CA MET A 1 -5.49 -11.42 18.59
C MET A 1 -5.04 -9.98 18.53
N HIS A 2 -4.72 -9.36 19.67
CA HIS A 2 -3.99 -8.09 19.68
C HIS A 2 -2.51 -8.43 19.48
N ILE A 3 -2.01 -8.22 18.25
CA ILE A 3 -0.58 -8.29 17.99
C ILE A 3 0.02 -7.06 18.64
N THR A 4 0.71 -7.23 19.76
CA THR A 4 1.49 -6.16 20.39
C THR A 4 2.67 -5.85 19.46
N LEU A 5 2.53 -4.82 18.63
CA LEU A 5 3.59 -4.37 17.74
C LEU A 5 4.79 -3.92 18.60
N SER A 6 6.00 -4.36 18.25
CA SER A 6 7.22 -3.85 18.89
C SER A 6 7.24 -2.31 18.84
N GLN A 7 7.77 -1.64 19.87
CA GLN A 7 7.75 -0.16 19.97
C GLN A 7 8.34 0.52 18.72
N GLY A 8 9.42 -0.02 18.15
CA GLY A 8 10.03 0.48 16.91
C GLY A 8 9.09 0.39 15.71
N LEU A 9 8.39 -0.73 15.54
CA LEU A 9 7.44 -0.93 14.45
C LEU A 9 6.24 0.02 14.55
N SER A 10 5.76 0.29 15.77
CA SER A 10 4.68 1.25 16.01
C SER A 10 5.04 2.66 15.55
N ALA A 11 6.26 3.13 15.85
CA ALA A 11 6.72 4.45 15.43
C ALA A 11 6.85 4.58 13.90
N TYR A 12 7.39 3.56 13.23
CA TYR A 12 7.47 3.58 11.76
C TYR A 12 6.08 3.55 11.10
N LEU A 13 5.13 2.79 11.65
CA LEU A 13 3.76 2.76 11.15
C LEU A 13 3.05 4.10 11.34
N GLN A 14 3.24 4.78 12.48
CA GLN A 14 2.72 6.14 12.70
C GLN A 14 3.30 7.15 11.71
N GLN A 15 4.60 7.06 11.40
CA GLN A 15 5.20 7.93 10.38
C GLN A 15 4.64 7.63 8.99
N LEU A 16 4.47 6.36 8.65
CA LEU A 16 3.86 5.95 7.37
C LEU A 16 2.41 6.44 7.27
N GLU A 17 1.63 6.31 8.34
CA GLU A 17 0.26 6.79 8.48
C GLU A 17 0.19 8.28 8.14
N GLN A 18 0.99 9.09 8.86
CA GLN A 18 1.01 10.53 8.72
C GLN A 18 1.44 10.96 7.31
N ARG A 19 2.53 10.39 6.77
CA ARG A 19 3.03 10.78 5.45
C ARG A 19 2.12 10.32 4.32
N THR A 20 1.51 9.13 4.45
CA THR A 20 0.49 8.66 3.50
C THR A 20 -0.69 9.61 3.50
N HIS A 21 -1.21 9.96 4.69
CA HIS A 21 -2.31 10.91 4.81
C HIS A 21 -1.98 12.24 4.13
N THR A 22 -0.86 12.86 4.50
CA THR A 22 -0.39 14.13 3.91
C THR A 22 -0.21 14.03 2.41
N TRP A 23 0.32 12.91 1.89
CA TRP A 23 0.50 12.73 0.46
C TRP A 23 -0.86 12.67 -0.25
N PHE A 24 -1.82 11.86 0.22
CA PHE A 24 -3.13 11.69 -0.40
C PHE A 24 -3.96 12.97 -0.40
N ILE A 25 -3.99 13.73 0.70
CA ILE A 25 -4.75 15.01 0.75
C ILE A 25 -4.17 16.08 -0.18
N ALA A 26 -2.88 15.98 -0.53
CA ALA A 26 -2.21 16.91 -1.44
C ALA A 26 -2.46 16.58 -2.91
N GLN A 27 -3.11 15.45 -3.22
CA GLN A 27 -3.37 15.05 -4.59
C GLN A 27 -4.72 15.57 -5.07
N ASP A 28 -4.75 15.97 -6.33
CA ASP A 28 -6.00 16.19 -7.05
C ASP A 28 -6.53 14.84 -7.56
N ILE A 29 -7.59 14.34 -6.91
CA ILE A 29 -8.14 13.00 -7.16
C ILE A 29 -9.19 13.10 -8.27
N ASN A 30 -8.71 13.10 -9.51
CA ASN A 30 -9.58 13.06 -10.70
C ASN A 30 -10.02 11.64 -11.09
N ALA A 31 -9.19 10.63 -10.79
CA ALA A 31 -9.48 9.22 -11.05
C ALA A 31 -8.92 8.34 -9.92
N THR A 32 -9.77 7.46 -9.39
CA THR A 32 -9.44 6.64 -8.21
C THR A 32 -8.38 5.58 -8.52
N GLU A 33 -8.35 5.01 -9.72
CA GLU A 33 -7.33 4.05 -10.13
C GLU A 33 -5.95 4.71 -10.18
N GLU A 34 -5.91 5.90 -10.77
CA GLU A 34 -4.69 6.67 -10.99
C GLU A 34 -4.02 7.03 -9.67
N ILE A 35 -4.80 7.35 -8.63
CA ILE A 35 -4.24 7.76 -7.34
C ILE A 35 -3.49 6.61 -6.65
N PHE A 36 -4.01 5.38 -6.75
CA PHE A 36 -3.36 4.20 -6.18
C PHE A 36 -2.08 3.84 -6.93
N ILE A 37 -2.06 4.00 -8.27
CA ILE A 37 -0.85 3.79 -9.08
C ILE A 37 0.21 4.83 -8.72
N ARG A 38 -0.17 6.11 -8.61
CA ARG A 38 0.74 7.18 -8.21
C ARG A 38 1.31 6.91 -6.82
N TYR A 39 0.47 6.47 -5.88
CA TYR A 39 0.90 6.10 -4.54
C TYR A 39 1.91 4.95 -4.57
N TYR A 40 1.67 3.91 -5.38
CA TYR A 40 2.62 2.80 -5.55
C TYR A 40 3.99 3.29 -6.02
N TYR A 41 4.04 4.19 -7.00
CA TYR A 41 5.32 4.77 -7.43
C TYR A 41 5.95 5.68 -6.38
N GLU A 42 5.16 6.45 -5.65
CA GLU A 42 5.66 7.27 -4.54
C GLU A 42 6.32 6.40 -3.45
N ALA A 43 5.67 5.30 -3.08
CA ALA A 43 6.19 4.31 -2.13
C ALA A 43 7.43 3.57 -2.66
N ARG A 44 7.54 3.38 -3.98
CA ARG A 44 8.64 2.65 -4.61
C ARG A 44 9.89 3.49 -4.85
N ARG A 45 9.71 4.73 -5.30
CA ARG A 45 10.81 5.60 -5.78
C ARG A 45 10.74 7.05 -5.29
N GLY A 46 9.63 7.46 -4.69
CA GLY A 46 9.43 8.81 -4.18
C GLY A 46 9.89 8.99 -2.73
N SER A 47 9.31 9.99 -2.07
CA SER A 47 9.63 10.38 -0.70
C SER A 47 9.20 9.36 0.36
N LEU A 48 8.27 8.46 0.03
CA LEU A 48 7.81 7.38 0.92
C LEU A 48 8.73 6.14 0.89
N LYS A 49 9.59 5.99 -0.12
CA LYS A 49 10.50 4.84 -0.26
C LYS A 49 11.35 4.55 0.97
N PRO A 50 12.00 5.55 1.61
CA PRO A 50 12.84 5.27 2.78
C PRO A 50 12.06 4.68 3.95
N LEU A 51 10.80 5.10 4.15
CA LEU A 51 9.95 4.58 5.22
C LEU A 51 9.54 3.13 4.96
N TYR A 52 9.16 2.80 3.73
CA TYR A 52 8.86 1.41 3.36
C TYR A 52 10.09 0.51 3.50
N ALA A 53 11.26 0.97 3.07
CA ALA A 53 12.51 0.22 3.23
C ALA A 53 12.84 -0.05 4.70
N GLN A 54 12.73 0.96 5.57
CA GLN A 54 12.95 0.83 7.01
C GLN A 54 11.95 -0.13 7.67
N LEU A 55 10.66 -0.03 7.31
CA LEU A 55 9.62 -0.94 7.80
C LEU A 55 9.91 -2.39 7.43
N MET A 56 10.27 -2.65 6.16
CA MET A 56 10.58 -4.00 5.67
C MET A 56 11.85 -4.54 6.31
N GLN A 57 12.88 -3.70 6.47
CA GLN A 57 14.11 -4.09 7.14
C GLN A 57 13.86 -4.44 8.62
N HIS A 58 13.19 -3.56 9.38
CA HIS A 58 12.87 -3.82 10.78
C HIS A 58 12.03 -5.08 10.96
N ALA A 59 11.04 -5.29 10.07
CA ALA A 59 10.23 -6.49 10.05
C ALA A 59 11.05 -7.74 9.76
N SER A 60 11.99 -7.68 8.82
CA SER A 60 12.90 -8.78 8.51
C SER A 60 13.82 -9.12 9.68
N GLU A 61 14.42 -8.11 10.31
CA GLU A 61 15.32 -8.27 11.47
C GLU A 61 14.62 -8.95 12.66
N HIS A 62 13.33 -8.68 12.83
CA HIS A 62 12.53 -9.20 13.95
C HIS A 62 11.57 -10.34 13.56
N GLN A 63 11.65 -10.84 12.31
CA GLN A 63 10.78 -11.90 11.77
C GLN A 63 9.27 -11.60 11.93
N LEU A 64 8.87 -10.34 11.73
CA LEU A 64 7.49 -9.88 11.90
C LEU A 64 6.75 -9.86 10.57
N ALA A 65 5.51 -10.36 10.58
CA ALA A 65 4.58 -10.19 9.46
C ALA A 65 4.03 -8.75 9.44
N VAL A 66 4.69 -7.87 8.68
CA VAL A 66 4.36 -6.42 8.67
C VAL A 66 3.27 -6.02 7.67
N GLN A 67 3.04 -6.84 6.63
CA GLN A 67 2.07 -6.53 5.57
C GLN A 67 0.64 -6.29 6.09
N PRO A 68 0.07 -7.13 6.98
CA PRO A 68 -1.27 -6.88 7.51
C PRO A 68 -1.34 -5.57 8.29
N ALA A 69 -0.34 -5.27 9.10
CA ALA A 69 -0.28 -4.05 9.91
C ALA A 69 -0.19 -2.79 9.03
N ILE A 70 0.62 -2.82 7.97
CA ILE A 70 0.69 -1.73 6.99
C ILE A 70 -0.64 -1.61 6.27
N THR A 71 -1.21 -2.69 5.77
CA THR A 71 -2.48 -2.66 5.02
C THR A 71 -3.61 -2.08 5.86
N ASP A 72 -3.76 -2.52 7.11
CA ASP A 72 -4.79 -2.01 8.02
C ASP A 72 -4.59 -0.53 8.35
N CYS A 73 -3.34 -0.12 8.60
CA CYS A 73 -2.97 1.28 8.83
C CYS A 73 -3.35 2.16 7.62
N LEU A 74 -2.90 1.80 6.43
CA LEU A 74 -3.17 2.55 5.20
C LEU A 74 -4.66 2.55 4.87
N THR A 75 -5.36 1.43 5.05
CA THR A 75 -6.81 1.34 4.78
C THR A 75 -7.57 2.36 5.62
N ARG A 76 -7.23 2.49 6.91
CA ARG A 76 -7.87 3.46 7.80
C ARG A 76 -7.70 4.89 7.32
N VAL A 77 -6.48 5.25 6.93
CA VAL A 77 -6.15 6.58 6.41
C VAL A 77 -6.88 6.87 5.11
N VAL A 78 -6.74 5.97 4.14
CA VAL A 78 -7.17 6.21 2.76
C VAL A 78 -8.69 6.16 2.64
N SER A 79 -9.38 5.37 3.47
CA SER A 79 -10.86 5.30 3.47
C SER A 79 -11.55 6.61 3.83
N GLY A 80 -10.86 7.54 4.52
CA GLY A 80 -11.38 8.88 4.80
C GLY A 80 -11.14 9.90 3.68
N ILE A 81 -10.35 9.55 2.66
CA ILE A 81 -9.87 10.48 1.64
C ILE A 81 -10.38 10.10 0.24
N VAL A 82 -10.32 8.82 -0.08
CA VAL A 82 -10.65 8.30 -1.42
C VAL A 82 -12.13 7.89 -1.46
N PRO A 83 -12.89 8.32 -2.47
CA PRO A 83 -14.31 7.99 -2.62
C PRO A 83 -14.51 6.55 -3.15
N ALA A 84 -14.08 5.55 -2.38
CA ALA A 84 -14.25 4.13 -2.69
C ALA A 84 -14.65 3.35 -1.44
N SER A 85 -15.20 2.14 -1.63
CA SER A 85 -15.56 1.30 -0.48
C SER A 85 -14.31 0.89 0.31
N GLY A 86 -14.39 0.90 1.66
CA GLY A 86 -13.27 0.47 2.50
C GLY A 86 -12.78 -0.95 2.19
N ARG A 87 -13.66 -1.84 1.71
CA ARG A 87 -13.29 -3.17 1.21
C ARG A 87 -12.40 -3.08 -0.04
N ALA A 88 -12.80 -2.30 -1.04
CA ALA A 88 -12.00 -2.13 -2.26
C ALA A 88 -10.64 -1.49 -1.95
N ILE A 89 -10.63 -0.46 -1.11
CA ILE A 89 -9.40 0.21 -0.63
C ILE A 89 -8.47 -0.79 0.04
N ARG A 90 -8.99 -1.62 0.96
CA ARG A 90 -8.21 -2.66 1.64
C ARG A 90 -7.59 -3.66 0.67
N LEU A 91 -8.36 -4.11 -0.33
CA LEU A 91 -7.86 -5.06 -1.34
C LEU A 91 -6.74 -4.44 -2.18
N ILE A 92 -6.95 -3.22 -2.67
CA ILE A 92 -5.95 -2.49 -3.45
C ILE A 92 -4.69 -2.28 -2.63
N LEU A 93 -4.79 -1.78 -1.40
CA LEU A 93 -3.64 -1.54 -0.54
C LEU A 93 -2.93 -2.84 -0.14
N GLY A 94 -3.66 -3.92 0.11
CA GLY A 94 -3.08 -5.24 0.37
C GLY A 94 -2.24 -5.74 -0.80
N MET A 95 -2.76 -5.57 -2.02
CA MET A 95 -2.03 -5.89 -3.25
C MET A 95 -0.80 -4.99 -3.45
N LEU A 96 -0.95 -3.67 -3.28
CA LEU A 96 0.17 -2.73 -3.43
C LEU A 96 1.28 -2.98 -2.41
N THR A 97 0.91 -3.25 -1.15
CA THR A 97 1.90 -3.56 -0.10
C THR A 97 2.62 -4.87 -0.38
N TYR A 98 1.93 -5.87 -0.91
CA TYR A 98 2.57 -7.10 -1.41
C TYR A 98 3.58 -6.79 -2.53
N TRP A 99 3.19 -6.04 -3.57
CA TRP A 99 4.10 -5.65 -4.65
C TRP A 99 5.29 -4.81 -4.16
N LEU A 100 5.08 -3.94 -3.18
CA LEU A 100 6.15 -3.16 -2.56
C LEU A 100 7.11 -4.08 -1.80
N SER A 101 6.62 -5.04 -1.01
CA SER A 101 7.50 -6.02 -0.35
C SER A 101 8.34 -6.79 -1.36
N GLN A 102 7.72 -7.32 -2.42
CA GLN A 102 8.42 -8.02 -3.50
C GLN A 102 9.50 -7.12 -4.13
N TYR A 103 9.18 -5.86 -4.43
CA TYR A 103 10.13 -4.90 -4.96
C TYR A 103 11.32 -4.64 -4.01
N HIS A 104 11.04 -4.38 -2.74
CA HIS A 104 12.07 -4.08 -1.73
C HIS A 104 12.93 -5.30 -1.37
N CYS A 105 12.42 -6.52 -1.58
CA CYS A 105 13.16 -7.77 -1.41
C CYS A 105 13.92 -8.23 -2.66
N GLY A 106 13.96 -7.43 -3.73
CA GLY A 106 14.68 -7.78 -4.96
C GLY A 106 13.91 -8.68 -5.94
N GLN A 107 12.65 -8.99 -5.66
CA GLN A 107 11.78 -9.90 -6.42
C GLN A 107 10.90 -9.11 -7.41
N HIS A 108 11.52 -8.33 -8.30
CA HIS A 108 10.81 -7.41 -9.20
C HIS A 108 10.36 -8.01 -10.54
N ARG A 109 10.74 -9.26 -10.86
CA ARG A 109 10.57 -9.86 -12.21
C ARG A 109 9.11 -10.12 -12.61
N GLU A 110 8.24 -10.32 -11.63
CA GLU A 110 6.84 -10.71 -11.84
C GLU A 110 5.86 -9.63 -11.35
N LEU A 111 6.35 -8.41 -11.15
CA LEU A 111 5.48 -7.29 -10.79
C LEU A 111 4.74 -6.79 -12.03
N PRO A 112 3.42 -6.52 -11.93
CA PRO A 112 2.63 -6.11 -13.08
C PRO A 112 3.11 -4.77 -13.63
N GLU A 113 2.96 -4.63 -14.94
CA GLU A 113 3.20 -3.34 -15.60
C GLU A 113 2.14 -2.32 -15.21
N THR A 114 2.41 -1.02 -15.45
CA THR A 114 1.49 0.07 -15.08
C THR A 114 0.07 -0.15 -15.61
N ARG A 115 -0.05 -0.67 -16.83
CA ARG A 115 -1.34 -0.91 -17.47
C ARG A 115 -2.09 -2.05 -16.78
N GLU A 116 -1.43 -3.18 -16.56
CA GLU A 116 -2.02 -4.32 -15.85
C GLU A 116 -2.41 -3.96 -14.42
N ALA A 117 -1.55 -3.22 -13.71
CA ALA A 117 -1.85 -2.71 -12.38
C ALA A 117 -3.10 -1.82 -12.37
N ARG A 118 -3.25 -0.95 -13.38
CA ARG A 118 -4.45 -0.11 -13.56
C ARG A 118 -5.69 -0.96 -13.77
N ASP A 119 -5.63 -1.93 -14.68
CA ASP A 119 -6.76 -2.81 -15.00
C ASP A 119 -7.18 -3.63 -13.77
N ILE A 120 -6.21 -4.09 -12.97
CA ILE A 120 -6.49 -4.79 -11.71
C ILE A 120 -7.19 -3.88 -10.70
N ILE A 121 -6.69 -2.66 -10.51
CA ILE A 121 -7.29 -1.69 -9.58
C ILE A 121 -8.71 -1.32 -10.02
N ALA A 122 -8.92 -1.07 -11.31
CA ALA A 122 -10.23 -0.78 -11.89
C ALA A 122 -11.21 -1.95 -11.63
N GLY A 123 -10.77 -3.19 -11.86
CA GLY A 123 -11.57 -4.39 -11.59
C GLY A 123 -12.00 -4.48 -10.12
N ILE A 124 -11.07 -4.20 -9.18
CA ILE A 124 -11.38 -4.18 -7.74
C ILE A 124 -12.39 -3.06 -7.39
N LEU A 125 -12.20 -1.85 -7.92
CA LEU A 125 -13.09 -0.71 -7.66
C LEU A 125 -14.51 -0.95 -8.19
N HIS A 126 -14.63 -1.58 -9.35
CA HIS A 126 -15.91 -1.90 -9.97
C HIS A 126 -16.49 -3.25 -9.52
N ASN A 127 -15.84 -3.93 -8.58
CA ASN A 127 -16.22 -5.27 -8.10
C ASN A 127 -16.37 -6.30 -9.24
N GLN A 128 -15.59 -6.12 -10.31
CA GLN A 128 -15.49 -7.06 -11.41
C GLN A 128 -14.46 -8.12 -11.01
N VAL A 129 -14.91 -9.38 -10.88
CA VAL A 129 -13.99 -10.51 -10.72
C VAL A 129 -13.18 -10.60 -12.01
N ILE A 130 -11.89 -10.27 -11.94
CA ILE A 130 -10.96 -10.48 -13.05
C ILE A 130 -10.81 -11.98 -13.18
N SER A 131 -11.53 -12.55 -14.14
CA SER A 131 -11.36 -13.93 -14.57
C SER A 131 -10.00 -14.01 -15.24
N VAL A 132 -8.99 -14.48 -14.52
CA VAL A 132 -7.71 -14.84 -15.12
C VAL A 132 -7.96 -16.16 -15.86
N GLY A 133 -8.18 -16.06 -17.17
CA GLY A 133 -8.34 -17.19 -18.08
C GLY A 133 -7.00 -17.73 -18.55
#